data_AF-A0A927WDG9-F1
#
_entry.id   AF-A0A927WDG9-F1
#
_cell.length_a   1.000
_cell.length_b   1.000
_cell.length_c   1.000
_cell.angle_alpha   90.00
_cell.angle_beta   90.00
_cell.angle_gamma   90.00
#
_symmetry.space_group_name_H-M   'P 1'
#
loop_
_entity.id
_entity.type
_entity.pdbx_description
1 polymer ?
#
loop_
_entity_poly.entity_id
_entity_poly.type
_entity_poly.pdbx_seq_one_letter_code
_entity_poly.pdbx_strand_id
1 'polypeptide(L)'
;MQNIKIILDSIVENYKTILKDNLIGIYIHGSLAMDCFNPDISDIDFLVVVKENINANDKRKLVDILLELSKDGPGKGLEMSVLLEKVVKNFKHPTPYILHYSNAYKATYEANHSYLCEDGEDPDLAAHITITRARGICIYGSSIEDIFSPVPRKDYLKSIYFDIANSREEIIKLPMYTILNLSRVLYYLKEDVICSKKRGWTMGML
;
A
#
# COMPACT_ATOMS: atom_id res chain seq x y z
N MET A 1 -14.08 11.15 8.23
CA MET A 1 -12.79 11.34 8.94
C MET A 1 -12.78 10.67 10.31
N GLN A 2 -13.76 10.89 11.19
CA GLN A 2 -13.78 10.26 12.52
C GLN A 2 -13.73 8.73 12.48
N ASN A 3 -14.44 8.09 11.54
CA ASN A 3 -14.40 6.63 11.36
C ASN A 3 -13.01 6.12 10.90
N ILE A 4 -12.32 6.86 10.02
CA ILE A 4 -10.98 6.48 9.52
C ILE A 4 -9.98 6.48 10.67
N LYS A 5 -10.01 7.50 11.53
CA LYS A 5 -9.13 7.54 12.71
C LYS A 5 -9.36 6.34 13.62
N ILE A 6 -10.61 5.94 13.86
CA ILE A 6 -10.94 4.75 14.67
C ILE A 6 -10.36 3.48 14.04
N ILE A 7 -10.49 3.32 12.72
CA ILE A 7 -9.91 2.19 11.98
C ILE A 7 -8.39 2.15 12.15
N LEU A 8 -7.71 3.28 11.93
CA LEU A 8 -6.25 3.37 12.06
C LEU A 8 -5.77 3.12 13.49
N ASP A 9 -6.43 3.70 14.48
CA ASP A 9 -6.13 3.49 15.90
C ASP A 9 -6.32 2.00 16.27
N SER A 10 -7.37 1.35 15.75
CA SER A 10 -7.60 -0.09 15.95
C SER A 10 -6.51 -0.96 15.31
N ILE A 11 -6.08 -0.64 14.08
CA ILE A 11 -4.95 -1.34 13.42
C ILE A 11 -3.70 -1.24 14.30
N VAL A 12 -3.34 -0.03 14.74
CA VAL A 12 -2.15 0.21 15.55
C VAL A 12 -2.19 -0.60 16.84
N GLU A 13 -3.26 -0.49 17.63
CA GLU A 13 -3.33 -1.15 18.94
C GLU A 13 -3.34 -2.68 18.84
N ASN A 14 -4.08 -3.24 17.88
CA ASN A 14 -4.09 -4.69 17.69
C ASN A 14 -2.76 -5.20 17.15
N TYR A 15 -2.12 -4.50 16.20
CA TYR A 15 -0.87 -4.95 15.59
C TYR A 15 0.29 -4.85 16.59
N LYS A 16 0.32 -3.81 17.44
CA LYS A 16 1.24 -3.73 18.58
C LYS A 16 1.09 -4.93 19.51
N THR A 17 -0.15 -5.33 19.81
CA THR A 17 -0.42 -6.45 20.71
C THR A 17 0.03 -7.78 20.13
N ILE A 18 -0.21 -8.00 18.83
CA ILE A 18 0.13 -9.25 18.13
C ILE A 18 1.64 -9.34 17.90
N LEU A 19 2.24 -8.28 17.36
CA LEU A 19 3.62 -8.29 16.86
C LEU A 19 4.65 -7.85 17.92
N LYS A 20 4.22 -7.11 18.96
CA LYS A 20 5.08 -6.68 20.08
C LYS A 20 6.37 -6.01 19.58
N ASP A 21 7.52 -6.42 20.12
CA ASP A 21 8.84 -5.91 19.76
C ASP A 21 9.25 -6.21 18.30
N ASN A 22 8.51 -7.06 17.59
CA ASN A 22 8.76 -7.33 16.17
C ASN A 22 8.20 -6.21 15.26
N LEU A 23 7.25 -5.38 15.74
CA LEU A 23 6.68 -4.29 14.95
C LEU A 23 7.58 -3.06 14.95
N ILE A 24 8.14 -2.74 13.79
CA ILE A 24 9.02 -1.57 13.60
C ILE A 24 8.21 -0.31 13.30
N GLY A 25 7.15 -0.42 12.50
CA GLY A 25 6.27 0.70 12.21
C GLY A 25 5.13 0.39 11.25
N ILE A 26 4.18 1.32 11.18
CA ILE A 26 3.01 1.27 10.30
C ILE A 26 2.91 2.61 9.56
N TYR A 27 2.81 2.53 8.24
CA TYR A 27 2.99 3.67 7.35
C TYR A 27 1.86 3.75 6.33
N ILE A 28 1.08 4.83 6.38
CA ILE A 28 0.04 5.11 5.40
C ILE A 28 0.66 5.70 4.14
N HIS A 29 0.19 5.26 2.98
CA HIS A 29 0.51 5.88 1.70
C HIS A 29 -0.76 6.11 0.87
N GLY A 30 -0.58 6.31 -0.43
CA GLY A 30 -1.70 6.44 -1.36
C GLY A 30 -2.54 7.70 -1.11
N SER A 31 -3.85 7.58 -1.36
CA SER A 31 -4.74 8.74 -1.42
C SER A 31 -4.91 9.47 -0.09
N LEU A 32 -4.85 8.74 1.03
CA LEU A 32 -4.94 9.29 2.39
C LEU A 32 -3.72 10.11 2.76
N ALA A 33 -2.54 9.66 2.36
CA ALA A 33 -1.29 10.40 2.56
C ALA A 33 -1.10 11.59 1.59
N MET A 34 -1.89 11.65 0.51
CA MET A 34 -1.80 12.71 -0.51
C MET A 34 -2.94 13.75 -0.43
N ASP A 35 -3.68 13.81 0.68
CA ASP A 35 -4.81 14.73 0.90
C ASP A 35 -5.89 14.67 -0.20
N CYS A 36 -6.07 13.49 -0.81
CA CYS A 36 -7.04 13.29 -1.89
C CYS A 36 -7.91 12.04 -1.68
N PHE A 37 -8.02 11.58 -0.43
CA PHE A 37 -8.84 10.44 -0.05
C PHE A 37 -10.33 10.76 -0.17
N ASN A 38 -11.08 9.81 -0.74
CA ASN A 38 -12.53 9.83 -0.77
C ASN A 38 -13.05 8.49 -0.21
N PRO A 39 -13.79 8.47 0.91
CA PRO A 39 -14.23 7.24 1.56
C PRO A 39 -15.08 6.32 0.67
N ASP A 40 -15.73 6.84 -0.38
CA ASP A 40 -16.60 6.04 -1.25
C ASP A 40 -15.82 5.29 -2.33
N ILE A 41 -14.66 5.80 -2.74
CA ILE A 41 -13.91 5.30 -3.92
C ILE A 41 -12.42 5.08 -3.68
N SER A 42 -11.92 5.42 -2.49
CA SER A 42 -10.54 5.22 -2.08
C SER A 42 -10.43 4.08 -1.08
N ASP A 43 -9.35 3.35 -1.21
CA ASP A 43 -8.81 2.42 -0.22
C ASP A 43 -7.95 3.15 0.80
N ILE A 44 -7.74 2.50 1.95
CA ILE A 44 -6.65 2.85 2.86
C ILE A 44 -5.48 1.92 2.56
N ASP A 45 -4.43 2.48 1.98
CA ASP A 45 -3.19 1.76 1.66
C ASP A 45 -2.15 1.96 2.76
N PHE A 46 -1.57 0.86 3.26
CA PHE A 46 -0.53 0.95 4.27
C PHE A 46 0.51 -0.17 4.20
N LEU A 47 1.72 0.17 4.65
CA LEU A 47 2.82 -0.77 4.81
C LEU A 47 3.05 -1.03 6.30
N VAL A 48 3.29 -2.28 6.64
CA VAL A 48 3.72 -2.69 7.98
C VAL A 48 5.15 -3.19 7.88
N VAL A 49 6.05 -2.65 8.69
CA VAL A 49 7.44 -3.12 8.73
C VAL A 49 7.67 -3.90 10.01
N VAL A 50 8.23 -5.10 9.85
CA VAL A 50 8.61 -5.97 10.98
C VAL A 50 10.08 -6.37 10.91
N LYS A 51 10.68 -6.68 12.06
CA LYS A 51 12.09 -7.04 12.16
C LYS A 51 12.38 -8.42 11.57
N GLU A 52 11.55 -9.40 11.94
CA GLU A 52 11.66 -10.83 11.59
C GLU A 52 10.33 -11.37 11.05
N ASN A 53 10.39 -12.55 10.41
CA ASN A 53 9.20 -13.17 9.82
C ASN A 53 8.19 -13.55 10.92
N ILE A 54 6.91 -13.52 10.56
CA ILE A 54 5.77 -13.74 11.46
C ILE A 54 5.28 -15.18 11.25
N ASN A 55 4.84 -15.86 12.31
CA ASN A 55 4.23 -17.18 12.16
C ASN A 55 2.83 -17.08 11.51
N ALA A 56 2.36 -18.18 10.91
CA ALA A 56 1.08 -18.21 10.19
C ALA A 56 -0.12 -17.80 11.06
N ASN A 57 -0.11 -18.14 12.36
CA ASN A 57 -1.20 -17.78 13.28
C ASN A 57 -1.28 -16.27 13.52
N ASP A 58 -0.14 -15.61 13.72
CA ASP A 58 -0.12 -14.16 13.89
C ASP A 58 -0.39 -13.44 12.57
N LYS A 59 0.13 -13.93 11.42
CA LYS A 59 -0.25 -13.44 10.09
C LYS A 59 -1.77 -13.49 9.90
N ARG A 60 -2.40 -14.59 10.30
CA ARG A 60 -3.86 -14.75 10.20
C ARG A 60 -4.61 -13.77 11.09
N LYS A 61 -4.18 -13.56 12.33
CA LYS A 61 -4.79 -12.55 13.21
C LYS A 61 -4.74 -11.14 12.61
N LEU A 62 -3.62 -10.77 11.96
CA LEU A 62 -3.52 -9.48 11.27
C LEU A 62 -4.60 -9.34 10.18
N VAL A 63 -4.83 -10.40 9.41
CA VAL A 63 -5.88 -10.45 8.38
C VAL A 63 -7.28 -10.40 9.00
N ASP A 64 -7.54 -11.13 10.08
CA ASP A 64 -8.85 -11.16 10.75
C ASP A 64 -9.27 -9.77 11.22
N ILE A 65 -8.32 -8.98 11.74
CA ILE A 65 -8.56 -7.59 12.11
C ILE A 65 -8.98 -6.77 10.88
N LEU A 66 -8.31 -6.95 9.74
CA LEU A 66 -8.67 -6.22 8.51
C LEU A 66 -10.03 -6.66 7.96
N LEU A 67 -10.36 -7.95 8.04
CA LEU A 67 -11.69 -8.44 7.68
C LEU A 67 -12.77 -7.80 8.54
N GLU A 68 -12.57 -7.73 9.85
CA GLU A 68 -13.53 -7.10 10.76
C GLU A 68 -13.67 -5.60 10.47
N LEU A 69 -12.55 -4.89 10.39
CA LEU A 69 -12.55 -3.44 10.11
C LEU A 69 -13.08 -3.10 8.71
N SER A 70 -13.00 -4.03 7.76
CA SER A 70 -13.54 -3.83 6.40
C SER A 70 -15.06 -3.76 6.35
N LYS A 71 -15.78 -4.22 7.39
CA LYS A 71 -17.25 -4.15 7.45
C LYS A 71 -17.75 -2.72 7.56
N ASP A 72 -17.03 -1.89 8.32
CA ASP A 72 -17.29 -0.47 8.54
C ASP A 72 -16.25 0.43 7.84
N GLY A 73 -15.44 -0.17 6.98
CA GLY A 73 -14.31 0.44 6.28
C GLY A 73 -14.73 1.30 5.08
N PRO A 74 -13.77 1.90 4.38
CA PRO A 74 -14.06 2.66 3.17
C PRO A 74 -14.58 1.75 2.05
N GLY A 75 -15.31 2.32 1.08
CA GLY A 75 -16.02 1.58 0.04
C GLY A 75 -15.13 0.69 -0.82
N LYS A 76 -13.86 1.08 -1.05
CA LYS A 76 -12.88 0.27 -1.80
C LYS A 76 -12.10 -0.72 -0.92
N GLY A 77 -12.17 -0.58 0.40
CA GLY A 77 -11.58 -1.47 1.39
C GLY A 77 -10.20 -1.04 1.89
N LEU A 78 -9.48 -2.02 2.45
CA LEU A 78 -8.15 -1.86 3.02
C LEU A 78 -7.14 -2.60 2.14
N GLU A 79 -5.93 -2.06 2.02
CA GLU A 79 -4.82 -2.71 1.36
C GLU A 79 -3.57 -2.64 2.25
N MET A 80 -2.93 -3.79 2.45
CA MET A 80 -1.76 -3.94 3.32
C MET A 80 -0.69 -4.80 2.67
N SER A 81 0.55 -4.37 2.81
CA SER A 81 1.71 -5.28 2.67
C SER A 81 2.61 -5.25 3.90
N VAL A 82 2.98 -6.43 4.40
CA VAL A 82 3.93 -6.59 5.49
C VAL A 82 5.31 -6.90 4.91
N LEU A 83 6.29 -6.09 5.28
CA LEU A 83 7.65 -6.11 4.76
C LEU A 83 8.65 -6.33 5.90
N LEU A 84 9.76 -7.02 5.59
CA LEU A 84 10.88 -7.13 6.53
C LEU A 84 11.72 -5.84 6.50
N GLU A 85 12.17 -5.39 7.67
CA GLU A 85 13.03 -4.21 7.82
C GLU A 85 14.26 -4.29 6.90
N LYS A 86 14.91 -5.46 6.86
CA LYS A 86 16.08 -5.69 6.00
C LYS A 86 15.79 -5.47 4.51
N VAL A 87 14.56 -5.71 4.05
CA VAL A 87 14.13 -5.56 2.66
C VAL A 87 13.93 -4.08 2.33
N VAL A 88 13.27 -3.32 3.20
CA VAL A 88 13.02 -1.90 2.96
C VAL A 88 14.29 -1.04 3.13
N LYS A 89 15.24 -1.48 3.99
CA LYS A 89 16.57 -0.87 4.11
C LYS A 89 17.51 -1.25 2.97
N ASN A 90 17.47 -2.49 2.50
CA ASN A 90 18.25 -2.97 1.35
C ASN A 90 17.30 -3.28 0.19
N PHE A 91 16.76 -2.20 -0.40
CA PHE A 91 15.70 -2.31 -1.41
C PHE A 91 16.07 -3.28 -2.55
N LYS A 92 15.12 -4.15 -2.89
CA LYS A 92 15.17 -5.12 -3.99
C LYS A 92 13.89 -4.99 -4.81
N HIS A 93 14.00 -5.08 -6.14
CA HIS A 93 12.85 -5.11 -7.05
C HIS A 93 12.86 -6.37 -7.93
N PRO A 94 11.73 -7.09 -8.09
CA PRO A 94 10.47 -6.95 -7.35
C PRO A 94 10.65 -7.10 -5.83
N THR A 95 9.80 -6.44 -5.05
CA THR A 95 10.01 -6.34 -3.59
C THR A 95 9.35 -7.52 -2.90
N PRO A 96 10.07 -8.30 -2.08
CA PRO A 96 9.46 -9.39 -1.33
C PRO A 96 8.59 -8.87 -0.19
N TYR A 97 7.42 -9.48 -0.01
CA TYR A 97 6.53 -9.28 1.14
C TYR A 97 6.30 -10.60 1.88
N ILE A 98 6.04 -10.53 3.18
CA ILE A 98 5.77 -11.73 4.00
C ILE A 98 4.28 -11.97 4.19
N LEU A 99 3.44 -10.96 3.98
CA LEU A 99 1.98 -11.06 3.98
C LEU A 99 1.40 -9.89 3.18
N HIS A 100 0.41 -10.17 2.34
CA HIS A 100 -0.34 -9.14 1.61
C HIS A 100 -1.84 -9.33 1.86
N TYR A 101 -2.57 -8.23 1.99
CA TYR A 101 -4.03 -8.22 2.05
C TYR A 101 -4.55 -7.15 1.10
N SER A 102 -5.54 -7.51 0.30
CA SER A 102 -6.32 -6.56 -0.48
C SER A 102 -7.76 -7.06 -0.59
N ASN A 103 -8.67 -6.15 -0.94
CA ASN A 103 -10.07 -6.49 -1.10
C ASN A 103 -10.30 -7.56 -2.20
N ALA A 104 -9.37 -7.73 -3.15
CA ALA A 104 -9.42 -8.79 -4.15
C ALA A 104 -9.31 -10.20 -3.56
N TYR A 105 -8.57 -10.35 -2.44
CA TYR A 105 -8.40 -11.63 -1.74
C TYR A 105 -9.38 -11.82 -0.58
N LYS A 106 -10.23 -10.82 -0.27
CA LYS A 106 -11.14 -10.83 0.88
C LYS A 106 -12.01 -12.09 0.93
N ALA A 107 -12.69 -12.42 -0.17
CA ALA A 107 -13.56 -13.61 -0.23
C ALA A 107 -12.79 -14.92 0.00
N THR A 108 -11.52 -14.99 -0.46
CA THR A 108 -10.66 -16.15 -0.23
C THR A 108 -10.28 -16.29 1.24
N TYR A 109 -9.96 -15.17 1.90
CA TYR A 109 -9.67 -15.15 3.34
C TYR A 109 -10.87 -15.51 4.22
N GLU A 110 -12.08 -15.13 3.81
CA GLU A 110 -13.33 -15.48 4.48
C GLU A 110 -13.68 -16.97 4.29
N ALA A 111 -13.49 -17.50 3.08
CA ALA A 111 -13.82 -18.89 2.76
C ALA A 111 -12.81 -19.91 3.29
N ASN A 112 -11.53 -19.52 3.47
CA ASN A 112 -10.47 -20.41 3.91
C ASN A 112 -9.62 -19.77 5.00
N HIS A 113 -9.82 -20.23 6.25
CA HIS A 113 -9.07 -19.71 7.40
C HIS A 113 -7.56 -20.00 7.33
N SER A 114 -7.14 -21.03 6.61
CA SER A 114 -5.73 -21.40 6.45
C SER A 114 -5.04 -20.69 5.28
N TYR A 115 -5.77 -19.92 4.47
CA TYR A 115 -5.18 -19.20 3.35
C TYR A 115 -4.40 -17.97 3.83
N LEU A 116 -3.19 -17.79 3.29
CA LEU A 116 -2.35 -16.61 3.43
C LEU A 116 -1.74 -16.25 2.08
N CYS A 117 -1.92 -15.01 1.62
CA CYS A 117 -1.11 -14.45 0.54
C CYS A 117 0.26 -14.04 1.11
N GLU A 118 1.19 -14.97 1.18
CA GLU A 118 2.48 -14.82 1.86
C GLU A 118 3.68 -15.17 0.97
N ASP A 119 4.86 -14.70 1.40
CA ASP A 119 6.17 -15.03 0.82
C ASP A 119 6.28 -14.86 -0.71
N GLY A 120 5.61 -13.82 -1.23
CA GLY A 120 5.63 -13.43 -2.63
C GLY A 120 6.57 -12.26 -2.91
N GLU A 121 6.65 -11.88 -4.19
CA GLU A 121 7.27 -10.62 -4.62
C GLU A 121 6.25 -9.77 -5.38
N ASP A 122 6.28 -8.46 -5.17
CA ASP A 122 5.37 -7.53 -5.80
C ASP A 122 6.16 -6.39 -6.51
N PRO A 123 6.00 -6.24 -7.84
CA PRO A 123 6.56 -5.12 -8.59
C PRO A 123 6.05 -3.75 -8.13
N ASP A 124 4.81 -3.65 -7.64
CA ASP A 124 4.14 -2.40 -7.28
C ASP A 124 4.64 -1.77 -5.99
N LEU A 125 5.23 -2.58 -5.12
CA LEU A 125 5.84 -2.12 -3.87
C LEU A 125 6.95 -1.07 -4.07
N ALA A 126 7.60 -1.04 -5.24
CA ALA A 126 8.55 0.03 -5.53
C ALA A 126 7.85 1.40 -5.60
N ALA A 127 6.66 1.47 -6.20
CA ALA A 127 5.83 2.67 -6.18
C ALA A 127 5.28 2.97 -4.79
N HIS A 128 4.79 1.97 -4.06
CA HIS A 128 4.26 2.16 -2.71
C HIS A 128 5.33 2.75 -1.78
N ILE A 129 6.54 2.17 -1.74
CA ILE A 129 7.66 2.68 -0.93
C ILE A 129 8.08 4.09 -1.36
N THR A 130 8.15 4.35 -2.68
CA THR A 130 8.50 5.68 -3.20
C THR A 130 7.49 6.74 -2.73
N ILE A 131 6.19 6.41 -2.77
CA ILE A 131 5.12 7.28 -2.30
C ILE A 131 5.20 7.45 -0.78
N THR A 132 5.38 6.37 -0.02
CA THR A 132 5.55 6.40 1.44
C THR A 132 6.68 7.34 1.82
N ARG A 133 7.85 7.24 1.17
CA ARG A 133 8.98 8.15 1.43
C ARG A 133 8.70 9.62 1.09
N ALA A 134 7.94 9.88 0.04
CA ALA A 134 7.71 11.26 -0.42
C ALA A 134 6.57 11.98 0.31
N ARG A 135 5.54 11.23 0.73
CA ARG A 135 4.26 11.76 1.20
C ARG A 135 3.61 10.96 2.33
N GLY A 136 4.16 9.80 2.70
CA GLY A 136 3.55 8.89 3.65
C GLY A 136 3.37 9.48 5.05
N ILE A 137 2.51 8.84 5.84
CA ILE A 137 2.26 9.20 7.22
C ILE A 137 2.69 8.03 8.11
N CYS A 138 3.65 8.26 9.00
CA CYS A 138 3.97 7.31 10.07
C CYS A 138 2.89 7.42 11.16
N ILE A 139 2.13 6.33 11.36
CA ILE A 139 1.10 6.28 12.41
C ILE A 139 1.56 5.49 13.64
N TYR A 140 2.67 4.77 13.52
CA TYR A 140 3.34 4.11 14.64
C TYR A 140 4.79 3.76 14.27
N GLY A 141 5.69 3.86 15.25
CA GLY A 141 7.06 3.34 15.13
C GLY A 141 8.09 4.37 14.68
N SER A 142 9.15 3.88 14.02
CA SER A 142 10.28 4.71 13.57
C SER A 142 9.88 5.61 12.40
N SER A 143 10.64 6.70 12.19
CA SER A 143 10.40 7.63 11.07
C SER A 143 10.48 6.93 9.71
N ILE A 144 9.83 7.50 8.69
CA ILE A 144 9.86 6.94 7.33
C ILE A 144 11.30 7.01 6.76
N GLU A 145 12.00 8.08 7.08
CA GLU A 145 13.36 8.36 6.63
C GLU A 145 14.37 7.34 7.15
N ASP A 146 14.20 6.86 8.39
CA ASP A 146 15.09 5.89 9.04
C ASP A 146 14.88 4.45 8.57
N ILE A 147 13.67 4.13 8.09
CA ILE A 147 13.26 2.75 7.78
C ILE A 147 13.35 2.43 6.30
N PHE A 148 12.87 3.32 5.42
CA PHE A 148 12.83 3.04 4.00
C PHE A 148 14.06 3.63 3.32
N SER A 149 14.86 2.85 2.60
CA SER A 149 15.88 3.42 1.72
C SER A 149 15.24 4.02 0.46
N PRO A 150 15.86 5.04 -0.17
CA PRO A 150 15.41 5.54 -1.46
C PRO A 150 15.32 4.42 -2.51
N VAL A 151 14.18 4.33 -3.19
CA VAL A 151 14.00 3.41 -4.32
C VAL A 151 14.77 3.95 -5.52
N PRO A 152 15.63 3.16 -6.18
CA PRO A 152 16.28 3.60 -7.41
C PRO A 152 15.24 3.97 -8.47
N ARG A 153 15.41 5.13 -9.11
CA ARG A 153 14.46 5.63 -10.12
C ARG A 153 14.10 4.60 -11.19
N LYS A 154 15.08 3.79 -11.63
CA LYS A 154 14.86 2.71 -12.62
C LYS A 154 13.81 1.69 -12.16
N ASP A 155 13.75 1.38 -10.88
CA ASP A 155 12.86 0.36 -10.32
C ASP A 155 11.48 0.96 -10.00
N TYR A 156 11.42 2.24 -9.63
CA TYR A 156 10.16 2.99 -9.60
C TYR A 156 9.53 3.08 -10.99
N LEU A 157 10.32 3.38 -12.03
CA LEU A 157 9.86 3.40 -13.41
C LEU A 157 9.28 2.05 -13.85
N LYS A 158 9.97 0.94 -13.55
CA LYS A 158 9.44 -0.41 -13.85
C LYS A 158 8.07 -0.64 -13.20
N SER A 159 7.92 -0.25 -11.94
CA SER A 159 6.66 -0.40 -11.21
C SER A 159 5.54 0.42 -11.83
N ILE A 160 5.74 1.71 -12.09
CA ILE A 160 4.66 2.52 -12.67
C ILE A 160 4.35 2.19 -14.13
N TYR A 161 5.31 1.60 -14.88
CA TYR A 161 5.04 1.04 -16.20
C TYR A 161 4.24 -0.26 -16.13
N PHE A 162 4.50 -1.09 -15.11
CA PHE A 162 3.74 -2.30 -14.87
C PHE A 162 2.25 -1.99 -14.58
N ASP A 163 1.96 -0.98 -13.74
CA ASP A 163 0.59 -0.49 -13.41
C ASP A 163 -0.21 -0.01 -14.65
N ILE A 164 0.45 0.31 -15.77
CA ILE A 164 -0.21 0.76 -17.00
C ILE A 164 -0.01 -0.18 -18.19
N ALA A 165 0.59 -1.36 -17.99
CA ALA A 165 0.96 -2.25 -19.09
C ALA A 165 -0.26 -2.72 -19.90
N ASN A 166 -1.40 -2.93 -19.25
CA ASN A 166 -2.65 -3.40 -19.85
C ASN A 166 -3.66 -2.28 -20.09
N SER A 167 -3.20 -1.02 -20.21
CA SER A 167 -4.08 0.15 -20.28
C SER A 167 -5.03 0.12 -21.49
N ARG A 168 -4.68 -0.59 -22.57
CA ARG A 168 -5.50 -0.69 -23.78
C ARG A 168 -6.79 -1.47 -23.53
N GLU A 169 -6.71 -2.53 -22.72
CA GLU A 169 -7.84 -3.37 -22.34
C GLU A 169 -8.58 -2.77 -21.15
N GLU A 170 -7.84 -2.22 -20.18
CA GLU A 170 -8.41 -1.66 -18.95
C GLU A 170 -9.22 -0.38 -19.19
N ILE A 171 -8.86 0.44 -20.18
CA ILE A 171 -9.61 1.67 -20.47
C ILE A 171 -11.07 1.41 -20.82
N ILE A 172 -11.39 0.23 -21.35
CA ILE A 172 -12.77 -0.16 -21.70
C ILE A 172 -13.57 -0.44 -20.42
N LYS A 173 -12.94 -1.03 -19.40
CA LYS A 173 -13.59 -1.46 -18.15
C LYS A 173 -13.59 -0.37 -17.08
N LEU A 174 -12.48 0.36 -16.98
CA LEU A 174 -12.17 1.33 -15.94
C LEU A 174 -11.54 2.60 -16.57
N PRO A 175 -12.28 3.33 -17.42
CA PRO A 175 -11.73 4.44 -18.20
C PRO A 175 -11.11 5.53 -17.32
N MET A 176 -11.82 5.96 -16.27
CA MET A 176 -11.34 7.00 -15.36
C MET A 176 -10.07 6.57 -14.63
N TYR A 177 -10.03 5.35 -14.08
CA TYR A 177 -8.86 4.83 -13.39
C TYR A 177 -7.64 4.81 -14.32
N THR A 178 -7.83 4.28 -15.53
CA THR A 178 -6.77 4.11 -16.53
C THR A 178 -6.20 5.47 -16.98
N ILE A 179 -7.07 6.42 -17.32
CA ILE A 179 -6.65 7.77 -17.76
C ILE A 179 -5.87 8.49 -16.65
N LEU A 180 -6.33 8.41 -15.40
CA LEU A 180 -5.68 9.05 -14.27
C LEU A 180 -4.29 8.43 -13.99
N ASN A 181 -4.16 7.10 -14.10
CA ASN A 181 -2.87 6.43 -13.96
C ASN A 181 -1.91 6.81 -15.08
N LEU A 182 -2.35 6.78 -16.34
CA LEU A 182 -1.54 7.22 -17.49
C LEU A 182 -1.07 8.67 -17.33
N SER A 183 -1.94 9.57 -16.87
CA SER A 183 -1.60 10.98 -16.65
C SER A 183 -0.56 11.16 -15.56
N ARG A 184 -0.68 10.40 -14.46
CA ARG A 184 0.30 10.38 -13.36
C ARG A 184 1.67 9.90 -13.84
N VAL A 185 1.71 8.84 -14.65
CA VAL A 185 2.96 8.33 -15.25
C VAL A 185 3.58 9.37 -16.17
N LEU A 186 2.80 9.95 -17.09
CA LEU A 186 3.29 10.97 -18.02
C LEU A 186 3.88 12.18 -17.27
N TYR A 187 3.18 12.68 -16.24
CA TYR A 187 3.67 13.82 -15.46
C TYR A 187 4.98 13.50 -14.73
N TYR A 188 5.11 12.30 -14.16
CA TYR A 188 6.37 11.87 -13.56
C TYR A 188 7.52 11.78 -14.57
N LEU A 189 7.25 11.28 -15.78
CA LEU A 189 8.26 11.19 -16.84
C LEU A 189 8.75 12.57 -17.30
N LYS A 190 7.86 13.57 -17.35
CA LYS A 190 8.21 14.94 -17.73
C LYS A 190 8.95 15.69 -16.61
N GLU A 191 8.44 15.64 -15.38
CA GLU A 191 8.83 16.56 -14.31
C GLU A 191 9.58 15.91 -13.14
N ASP A 192 9.67 14.57 -13.08
CA ASP A 192 10.18 13.81 -11.92
C ASP A 192 9.41 14.09 -10.61
N VAL A 193 8.13 14.47 -10.72
CA VAL A 193 7.27 14.83 -9.58
C VAL A 193 6.27 13.72 -9.26
N ILE A 194 6.31 13.23 -8.01
CA ILE A 194 5.31 12.32 -7.46
C ILE A 194 4.02 13.10 -7.16
N CYS A 195 2.89 12.61 -7.67
CA CYS A 195 1.60 13.25 -7.49
C CYS A 195 0.45 12.25 -7.37
N SER A 196 -0.68 12.72 -6.83
CA SER A 196 -1.93 11.96 -6.82
C SER A 196 -2.50 11.83 -8.24
N LYS A 197 -3.37 10.82 -8.45
CA LYS A 197 -4.14 10.63 -9.69
C LYS A 197 -4.81 11.92 -10.19
N LYS A 198 -5.49 12.64 -9.28
CA LYS A 198 -6.16 13.92 -9.57
C LYS A 198 -5.20 15.02 -10.03
N ARG A 199 -4.05 15.16 -9.35
CA ARG A 199 -3.04 16.17 -9.70
C ARG A 199 -2.32 15.82 -11.00
N GLY A 200 -2.00 14.54 -11.20
CA GLY A 200 -1.39 14.03 -12.43
C GLY A 200 -2.24 14.31 -13.66
N TRP A 201 -3.57 14.14 -13.57
CA TRP A 201 -4.49 14.57 -14.63
C TRP A 201 -4.42 16.07 -14.94
N THR A 202 -4.50 16.90 -13.90
CA THR A 202 -4.55 18.36 -14.08
C THR A 202 -3.27 18.90 -14.71
N MET A 203 -2.11 18.32 -14.36
CA MET A 203 -0.80 18.78 -14.83
C MET A 203 -0.29 18.04 -16.07
N GLY A 204 -0.69 16.79 -16.28
CA GLY A 204 -0.25 15.96 -17.41
C GLY A 204 -0.90 16.33 -18.75
N MET A 205 -2.02 17.04 -18.70
CA MET A 205 -2.67 17.63 -19.89
C MET A 205 -2.10 18.99 -20.30
N LEU A 206 -1.17 19.55 -19.52
CA LEU A 206 -0.35 20.71 -19.90
C LEU A 206 0.92 20.25 -20.63
#